data_AF-A0A412L6D6-F1
#
_entry.id   AF-A0A412L6D6-F1
#
_cell.length_a   1.000
_cell.length_b   1.000
_cell.length_c   1.000
_cell.angle_alpha   90.00
_cell.angle_beta   90.00
_cell.angle_gamma   90.00
#
_symmetry.space_group_name_H-M   'P 1'
#
loop_
_entity.id
_entity.type
_entity.pdbx_description
1 polymer ?
#
loop_
_entity_poly.entity_id
_entity_poly.type
_entity_poly.pdbx_seq_one_letter_code
_entity_poly.pdbx_strand_id
1 'polypeptide(L)'
;MSKAQNEIEEFIYKICYRPIWESVNNYIAVHPTALNLSMARIKYPDTALLLDMLLEYATHIRIDEDSLFFDAILSCTIELQQFDEYRGEMSGETSQWLIASCEAVITDKLDSLKVSSVKPWSRDSKPSGNGIAASKSIVPIIARKDLDKEATAFLEKYYPEALAEPMRVPIEDIAKEKLHLNVVQGYRITDDFCIFGQICFSPGKVKYTISSKLQRRKKKFPEAQY
;
A
#
# COMPACT_ATOMS: atom_id res chain seq x y z
N MET A 1 20.59 -10.89 -4.20
CA MET A 1 19.56 -9.93 -4.64
C MET A 1 18.18 -10.54 -4.35
N SER A 2 17.16 -9.70 -4.11
CA SER A 2 15.70 -9.97 -4.05
C SER A 2 15.03 -10.64 -2.82
N LYS A 3 15.36 -10.27 -1.57
CA LYS A 3 14.49 -10.62 -0.42
C LYS A 3 13.39 -9.58 -0.14
N ALA A 4 13.67 -8.30 -0.40
CA ALA A 4 12.74 -7.19 -0.14
C ALA A 4 11.56 -7.11 -1.13
N GLN A 5 11.67 -7.74 -2.30
CA GLN A 5 10.62 -7.67 -3.34
C GLN A 5 9.34 -8.40 -2.92
N ASN A 6 9.42 -9.32 -1.96
CA ASN A 6 8.31 -10.20 -1.60
C ASN A 6 7.59 -9.78 -0.31
N GLU A 7 8.14 -8.88 0.51
CA GLU A 7 7.59 -8.64 1.86
C GLU A 7 6.21 -7.96 1.80
N ILE A 8 6.02 -7.01 0.89
CA ILE A 8 4.72 -6.33 0.71
C ILE A 8 3.73 -7.21 -0.04
N GLU A 9 4.16 -7.94 -1.06
CA GLU A 9 3.28 -8.86 -1.79
C GLU A 9 2.81 -10.00 -0.86
N GLU A 10 3.70 -10.56 -0.04
CA GLU A 10 3.38 -11.56 0.98
C GLU A 10 2.47 -10.97 2.07
N PHE A 11 2.70 -9.72 2.48
CA PHE A 11 1.85 -9.00 3.43
C PHE A 11 0.43 -8.79 2.89
N ILE A 12 0.30 -8.27 1.66
CA ILE A 12 -0.99 -8.07 0.97
C ILE A 12 -1.70 -9.41 0.83
N TYR A 13 -0.99 -10.48 0.45
CA TYR A 13 -1.58 -11.80 0.31
C TYR A 13 -2.09 -12.35 1.65
N LYS A 14 -1.33 -12.22 2.75
CA LYS A 14 -1.73 -12.80 4.04
C LYS A 14 -2.88 -12.06 4.71
N ILE A 15 -2.89 -10.73 4.62
CA ILE A 15 -3.82 -9.92 5.40
C ILE A 15 -4.98 -9.40 4.54
N CYS A 16 -4.70 -8.93 3.33
CA CYS A 16 -5.69 -8.25 2.49
C CYS A 16 -6.52 -9.20 1.64
N TYR A 17 -6.05 -10.44 1.40
CA TYR A 17 -6.71 -11.37 0.48
C TYR A 17 -8.17 -11.66 0.83
N ARG A 18 -8.48 -11.92 2.11
CA ARG A 18 -9.84 -12.28 2.53
C ARG A 18 -10.84 -11.14 2.37
N PRO A 19 -10.59 -9.90 2.85
CA PRO A 19 -11.50 -8.78 2.60
C PRO A 19 -11.67 -8.45 1.12
N ILE A 20 -10.61 -8.62 0.31
CA ILE A 20 -10.70 -8.46 -1.15
C ILE A 20 -11.63 -9.51 -1.74
N TRP A 21 -11.47 -10.78 -1.35
CA TRP A 21 -12.34 -11.87 -1.79
C TRP A 21 -13.80 -11.55 -1.43
N GLU A 22 -14.12 -11.29 -0.17
CA GLU A 22 -15.49 -10.99 0.25
C GLU A 22 -16.13 -9.84 -0.58
N SER A 23 -15.36 -8.80 -0.87
CA SER A 23 -15.82 -7.66 -1.68
C SER A 23 -16.05 -8.04 -3.16
N VAL A 24 -15.14 -8.83 -3.75
CA VAL A 24 -15.24 -9.30 -5.14
C VAL A 24 -16.39 -10.30 -5.29
N ASN A 25 -16.63 -11.17 -4.30
CA ASN A 25 -17.78 -12.08 -4.29
C ASN A 25 -19.09 -11.33 -4.38
N ASN A 26 -19.23 -10.34 -3.50
CA ASN A 26 -20.44 -9.54 -3.39
C ASN A 26 -20.66 -8.76 -4.69
N TYR A 27 -19.59 -8.21 -5.27
CA TYR A 27 -19.69 -7.52 -6.56
C TYR A 27 -20.18 -8.44 -7.69
N ILE A 28 -19.59 -9.63 -7.82
CA ILE A 28 -19.95 -10.60 -8.87
C ILE A 28 -21.40 -11.06 -8.71
N ALA A 29 -21.81 -11.37 -7.48
CA ALA A 29 -23.17 -11.83 -7.19
C ALA A 29 -24.24 -10.76 -7.49
N VAL A 30 -23.93 -9.49 -7.21
CA VAL A 30 -24.87 -8.36 -7.43
C VAL A 30 -24.87 -7.90 -8.89
N HIS A 31 -23.76 -8.06 -9.60
CA HIS A 31 -23.57 -7.54 -10.97
C HIS A 31 -23.09 -8.61 -11.97
N PRO A 32 -23.84 -9.71 -12.17
CA PRO A 32 -23.41 -10.83 -13.01
C PRO A 32 -23.22 -10.42 -14.49
N THR A 33 -23.97 -9.41 -14.97
CA THR A 33 -23.89 -8.89 -16.35
C THR A 33 -22.86 -7.77 -16.54
N ALA A 34 -22.28 -7.22 -15.47
CA ALA A 34 -21.25 -6.17 -15.57
C ALA A 34 -19.86 -6.74 -15.93
N LEU A 35 -19.73 -8.06 -15.93
CA LEU A 35 -18.52 -8.79 -16.33
C LEU A 35 -18.34 -8.76 -17.86
N ASN A 36 -17.10 -8.96 -18.32
CA ASN A 36 -16.82 -9.11 -19.74
C ASN A 36 -17.18 -10.52 -20.22
N LEU A 37 -18.44 -10.72 -20.59
CA LEU A 37 -18.99 -11.99 -21.05
C LEU A 37 -18.80 -12.24 -22.56
N SER A 38 -17.99 -11.44 -23.25
CA SER A 38 -17.82 -11.52 -24.72
C SER A 38 -17.31 -12.90 -25.20
N MET A 39 -16.51 -13.59 -24.40
CA MET A 39 -15.99 -14.94 -24.67
C MET A 39 -16.69 -16.04 -23.87
N ALA A 40 -17.60 -15.68 -22.95
CA ALA A 40 -18.33 -16.64 -22.14
C ALA A 40 -19.40 -17.40 -22.95
N ARG A 41 -19.65 -18.66 -22.59
CA ARG A 41 -20.73 -19.47 -23.17
C ARG A 41 -22.11 -18.87 -22.89
N ILE A 42 -22.28 -18.31 -21.69
CA ILE A 42 -23.50 -17.64 -21.22
C ILE A 42 -23.30 -16.13 -21.33
N LYS A 43 -24.19 -15.45 -22.06
CA LYS A 43 -24.13 -13.99 -22.27
C LYS A 43 -24.98 -13.20 -21.27
N TYR A 44 -26.03 -13.81 -20.76
CA TYR A 44 -27.00 -13.20 -19.85
C TYR A 44 -27.24 -14.16 -18.68
N PRO A 45 -26.26 -14.27 -17.76
CA PRO A 45 -26.39 -15.10 -16.57
C PRO A 45 -27.41 -14.50 -15.60
N ASP A 46 -28.20 -15.36 -14.97
CA ASP A 46 -29.07 -15.00 -13.86
C ASP A 46 -28.27 -14.88 -12.55
N THR A 47 -27.30 -15.78 -12.38
CA THR A 47 -26.40 -15.79 -11.22
C THR A 47 -24.96 -15.93 -11.66
N ALA A 48 -24.06 -15.36 -10.86
CA ALA A 48 -22.62 -15.55 -10.99
C ALA A 48 -22.02 -15.86 -9.62
N LEU A 49 -21.16 -16.88 -9.57
CA LEU A 49 -20.49 -17.34 -8.36
C LEU A 49 -19.00 -17.32 -8.60
N LEU A 50 -18.23 -16.69 -7.71
CA LEU A 50 -16.78 -16.75 -7.80
C LEU A 50 -16.30 -18.08 -7.18
N LEU A 51 -15.65 -18.90 -8.01
CA LEU A 51 -15.10 -20.20 -7.63
C LEU A 51 -13.69 -20.07 -7.06
N ASP A 52 -12.85 -19.28 -7.75
CA ASP A 52 -11.45 -19.08 -7.36
C ASP A 52 -10.98 -17.65 -7.68
N MET A 53 -10.06 -17.16 -6.87
CA MET A 53 -9.46 -15.84 -7.00
C MET A 53 -7.96 -15.90 -6.72
N LEU A 54 -7.17 -15.48 -7.70
CA LEU A 54 -5.73 -15.33 -7.57
C LEU A 54 -5.37 -13.84 -7.60
N LEU A 55 -4.65 -13.40 -6.57
CA LEU A 55 -4.06 -12.06 -6.54
C LEU A 55 -2.72 -12.10 -7.28
N GLU A 56 -2.68 -11.50 -8.46
CA GLU A 56 -1.50 -11.52 -9.34
C GLU A 56 -0.44 -10.54 -8.86
N TYR A 57 -0.83 -9.27 -8.69
CA TYR A 57 0.04 -8.22 -8.16
C TYR A 57 -0.76 -6.98 -7.77
N ALA A 58 -0.14 -6.13 -6.94
CA ALA A 58 -0.63 -4.80 -6.63
C ALA A 58 0.02 -3.76 -7.55
N THR A 59 -0.78 -2.80 -8.00
CA THR A 59 -0.35 -1.65 -8.81
C THR A 59 -0.88 -0.35 -8.22
N HIS A 60 -0.44 0.79 -8.77
CA HIS A 60 -0.92 2.13 -8.39
C HIS A 60 -0.86 2.41 -6.88
N ILE A 61 0.24 1.97 -6.25
CA ILE A 61 0.47 2.13 -4.83
C ILE A 61 0.63 3.63 -4.54
N ARG A 62 -0.15 4.13 -3.58
CA ARG A 62 -0.12 5.51 -3.11
C ARG A 62 -0.16 5.53 -1.59
N ILE A 63 0.52 6.50 -1.00
CA ILE A 63 0.59 6.68 0.44
C ILE A 63 0.05 8.07 0.76
N ASP A 64 -0.78 8.13 1.79
CA ASP A 64 -1.26 9.36 2.41
C ASP A 64 -1.22 9.17 3.92
N GLU A 65 -0.18 9.70 4.57
CA GLU A 65 0.06 9.51 6.00
C GLU A 65 -0.01 8.01 6.40
N ASP A 66 -0.98 7.63 7.23
CA ASP A 66 -1.22 6.25 7.70
C ASP A 66 -2.04 5.41 6.71
N SER A 67 -2.46 5.97 5.58
CA SER A 67 -3.30 5.29 4.58
C SER A 67 -2.49 4.84 3.38
N LEU A 68 -2.60 3.55 3.07
CA LEU A 68 -2.02 2.92 1.88
C LEU A 68 -3.14 2.59 0.89
N PHE A 69 -3.09 3.20 -0.28
CA PHE A 69 -3.97 2.90 -1.40
C PHE A 69 -3.25 2.05 -2.43
N PHE A 70 -3.93 1.05 -2.98
CA PHE A 70 -3.40 0.25 -4.07
C PHE A 70 -4.52 -0.40 -4.88
N ASP A 71 -4.25 -0.73 -6.13
CA ASP A 71 -5.14 -1.51 -6.96
C ASP A 71 -4.64 -2.96 -7.01
N ALA A 72 -5.46 -3.91 -6.57
CA ALA A 72 -5.18 -5.34 -6.68
C ALA A 72 -5.65 -5.85 -8.04
N ILE A 73 -4.74 -6.44 -8.82
CA ILE A 73 -5.06 -7.15 -10.06
C ILE A 73 -5.37 -8.60 -9.71
N LEU A 74 -6.55 -9.04 -10.09
CA LEU A 74 -7.12 -10.32 -9.68
C LEU A 74 -7.46 -11.15 -10.92
N SER A 75 -7.01 -12.40 -10.95
CA SER A 75 -7.49 -13.41 -11.90
C SER A 75 -8.59 -14.23 -11.23
N CYS A 76 -9.79 -14.17 -11.78
CA CYS A 76 -11.00 -14.73 -11.18
C CYS A 76 -11.59 -15.83 -12.07
N THR A 77 -11.95 -16.96 -11.47
CA THR A 77 -12.71 -18.04 -12.12
C THR A 77 -14.14 -18.00 -11.62
N ILE A 78 -15.07 -17.76 -12.54
CA ILE A 78 -16.47 -17.43 -12.24
C ILE A 78 -17.36 -18.48 -12.90
N GLU A 79 -18.24 -19.09 -12.11
CA GLU A 79 -19.34 -19.89 -12.61
C GLU A 79 -20.54 -18.99 -12.91
N LEU A 80 -21.08 -19.14 -14.10
CA LEU A 80 -22.28 -18.47 -14.57
C LEU A 80 -23.39 -19.50 -14.67
N GLN A 81 -24.57 -19.15 -14.18
CA GLN A 81 -25.76 -19.97 -14.35
C GLN A 81 -26.85 -19.15 -15.03
N GLN A 82 -27.55 -19.79 -15.95
CA GLN A 82 -28.69 -19.23 -16.65
C GLN A 82 -29.78 -20.28 -16.71
N PHE A 83 -31.00 -19.88 -16.38
CA PHE A 83 -32.19 -20.68 -16.58
C PHE A 83 -32.91 -20.20 -17.84
N ASP A 84 -33.13 -21.13 -18.77
CA ASP A 84 -33.92 -20.90 -19.98
C ASP A 84 -35.09 -21.88 -20.02
N GLU A 85 -36.30 -21.39 -20.26
CA GLU A 85 -37.53 -22.22 -20.22
C GLU A 85 -37.51 -23.38 -21.22
N TYR A 86 -36.80 -23.24 -22.34
CA TYR A 86 -36.74 -24.26 -23.39
C TYR A 86 -35.50 -25.16 -23.29
N ARG A 87 -34.38 -24.64 -22.82
CA ARG A 87 -33.10 -25.36 -22.70
C ARG A 87 -32.81 -25.90 -21.31
N GLY A 88 -33.59 -25.49 -20.31
CA GLY A 88 -33.37 -25.82 -18.90
C GLY A 88 -32.22 -25.03 -18.28
N GLU A 89 -31.69 -25.55 -17.17
CA GLU A 89 -30.57 -24.96 -16.46
C GLU A 89 -29.26 -25.15 -17.26
N MET A 90 -28.58 -24.05 -17.51
CA MET A 90 -27.28 -24.02 -18.17
C MET A 90 -26.26 -23.42 -17.21
N SER A 91 -25.13 -24.10 -17.06
CA SER A 91 -23.96 -23.56 -16.39
C SER A 91 -22.79 -23.39 -17.36
N GLY A 92 -21.92 -22.44 -17.06
CA GLY A 92 -20.72 -22.18 -17.83
C GLY A 92 -19.68 -21.46 -16.98
N GLU A 93 -18.43 -21.87 -17.14
CA GLU A 93 -17.30 -21.21 -16.47
C GLU A 93 -16.70 -20.12 -17.36
N THR A 94 -16.21 -19.05 -16.73
CA THR A 94 -15.43 -18.02 -17.40
C THR A 94 -14.29 -17.55 -16.49
N SER A 95 -13.13 -17.28 -17.07
CA SER A 95 -12.01 -16.64 -16.37
C SER A 95 -11.87 -15.19 -16.81
N GLN A 96 -11.79 -14.27 -15.86
CA GLN A 96 -11.69 -12.84 -16.16
C GLN A 96 -10.77 -12.13 -15.17
N TRP A 97 -10.11 -11.09 -15.68
CA TRP A 97 -9.27 -10.23 -14.85
C TRP A 97 -10.13 -9.10 -14.29
N LEU A 98 -10.06 -8.90 -12.98
CA LEU A 98 -10.72 -7.83 -12.25
C LEU A 98 -9.66 -6.94 -11.59
N ILE A 99 -10.04 -5.70 -11.32
CA ILE A 99 -9.25 -4.75 -10.54
C ILE A 99 -10.07 -4.31 -9.33
N ALA A 100 -9.49 -4.47 -8.15
CA ALA A 100 -10.09 -4.04 -6.88
C ALA A 100 -9.26 -2.90 -6.27
N SER A 101 -9.85 -1.72 -6.15
CA SER A 101 -9.20 -0.57 -5.53
C SER A 101 -9.34 -0.66 -4.02
N CYS A 102 -8.20 -0.70 -3.33
CA CYS A 102 -8.10 -0.96 -1.89
C CYS A 102 -7.54 0.24 -1.15
N GLU A 103 -8.04 0.44 0.06
CA GLU A 103 -7.61 1.44 1.04
C GLU A 103 -7.30 0.70 2.34
N ALA A 104 -6.03 0.70 2.75
CA ALA A 104 -5.56 0.08 3.97
C ALA A 104 -5.11 1.17 4.95
N VAL A 105 -5.52 1.09 6.21
CA VAL A 105 -4.99 1.93 7.28
C VAL A 105 -3.90 1.16 8.01
N ILE A 106 -2.69 1.73 8.02
CA ILE A 106 -1.47 1.16 8.59
C ILE A 106 -1.01 2.09 9.70
N THR A 107 -1.24 1.67 10.95
CA THR A 107 -0.68 2.34 12.13
C THR A 107 0.57 1.56 12.58
N ASP A 108 0.44 0.69 13.59
CA ASP A 108 1.49 -0.24 14.02
C ASP A 108 1.31 -1.64 13.38
N LYS A 109 0.08 -1.93 12.95
CA LYS A 109 -0.34 -3.11 12.17
C LYS A 109 -1.37 -2.65 11.14
N LEU A 110 -1.72 -3.52 10.18
CA LEU A 110 -2.87 -3.26 9.33
C LEU A 110 -4.13 -3.28 10.21
N ASP A 111 -4.75 -2.12 10.37
CA ASP A 111 -5.90 -1.94 11.24
C ASP A 111 -7.20 -2.31 10.51
N SER A 112 -7.35 -1.79 9.30
CA SER A 112 -8.50 -2.08 8.44
C SER A 112 -8.13 -2.05 6.96
N LEU A 113 -8.85 -2.86 6.17
CA LEU A 113 -8.84 -2.80 4.71
C LEU A 113 -10.27 -2.54 4.23
N LYS A 114 -10.42 -1.54 3.36
CA LYS A 114 -11.66 -1.24 2.66
C LYS A 114 -11.44 -1.37 1.15
N VAL A 115 -12.31 -2.12 0.48
CA VAL A 115 -12.35 -2.16 -0.98
C VAL A 115 -13.33 -1.09 -1.44
N SER A 116 -12.84 -0.08 -2.15
CA SER A 116 -13.62 1.07 -2.60
C SER A 116 -14.36 0.79 -3.91
N SER A 117 -13.79 -0.01 -4.80
CA SER A 117 -14.45 -0.41 -6.04
C SER A 117 -13.88 -1.71 -6.59
N VAL A 118 -14.71 -2.46 -7.30
CA VAL A 118 -14.34 -3.64 -8.09
C VAL A 118 -14.88 -3.42 -9.49
N LYS A 119 -14.06 -3.68 -10.52
CA LYS A 119 -14.49 -3.57 -11.92
C LYS A 119 -13.68 -4.52 -12.82
N PRO A 120 -14.16 -4.81 -14.05
CA PRO A 120 -13.36 -5.51 -15.05
C PRO A 120 -12.05 -4.77 -15.33
N TRP A 121 -10.97 -5.53 -15.48
CA TRP A 121 -9.68 -4.96 -15.83
C TRP A 121 -9.67 -4.49 -17.28
N SER A 122 -9.07 -3.32 -17.51
CA SER A 122 -8.87 -2.75 -18.84
C SER A 122 -7.51 -2.07 -18.90
N ARG A 123 -6.86 -2.07 -20.07
CA ARG A 123 -5.56 -1.39 -20.25
C ARG A 123 -5.61 0.10 -19.92
N ASP A 124 -6.76 0.73 -20.10
CA ASP A 124 -6.98 2.16 -19.84
C ASP A 124 -7.37 2.46 -18.39
N SER A 125 -7.30 1.47 -17.48
CA SER A 125 -7.60 1.68 -16.06
C SER A 125 -6.60 2.65 -15.46
N LYS A 126 -6.98 3.92 -15.36
CA LYS A 126 -6.17 4.94 -14.70
C LYS A 126 -6.26 4.78 -13.18
N PRO A 127 -5.15 5.01 -12.47
CA PRO A 127 -5.21 5.19 -11.02
C PRO A 127 -6.14 6.36 -10.71
N SER A 128 -7.17 6.09 -9.92
CA SER A 128 -8.04 7.13 -9.39
C SER A 128 -7.75 7.29 -7.91
N GLY A 129 -7.29 8.46 -7.50
CA GLY A 129 -7.33 8.86 -6.10
C GLY A 129 -6.20 9.77 -5.66
N ASN A 130 -6.25 10.10 -4.37
CA ASN A 130 -5.36 11.02 -3.67
C ASN A 130 -4.10 10.28 -3.15
N GLY A 131 -3.09 11.04 -2.70
CA GLY A 131 -1.85 10.50 -2.13
C GLY A 131 -0.66 10.49 -3.09
N ILE A 132 0.53 10.30 -2.53
CA ILE A 132 1.80 10.32 -3.26
C ILE A 132 2.08 8.93 -3.80
N ALA A 133 2.40 8.83 -5.10
CA ALA A 133 2.77 7.56 -5.72
C ALA A 133 3.95 6.94 -4.98
N ALA A 134 3.90 5.65 -4.72
CA ALA A 134 4.96 4.93 -4.00
C ALA A 134 5.48 3.75 -4.81
N SER A 135 6.75 3.42 -4.58
CA SER A 135 7.34 2.21 -5.11
C SER A 135 6.77 0.96 -4.42
N LYS A 136 7.07 -0.22 -4.97
CA LYS A 136 6.77 -1.52 -4.34
C LYS A 136 7.36 -1.71 -2.94
N SER A 137 8.25 -0.81 -2.50
CA SER A 137 8.83 -0.81 -1.15
C SER A 137 8.25 0.30 -0.25
N ILE A 138 7.07 0.85 -0.59
CA ILE A 138 6.39 1.92 0.17
C ILE A 138 7.28 3.19 0.26
N VAL A 139 8.19 3.38 -0.70
CA VAL A 139 8.99 4.60 -0.79
C VAL A 139 8.25 5.60 -1.69
N PRO A 140 7.89 6.80 -1.19
CA PRO A 140 7.28 7.85 -2.00
C PRO A 140 8.16 8.22 -3.20
N ILE A 141 7.53 8.34 -4.37
CA ILE A 141 8.14 8.73 -5.64
C ILE A 141 7.68 10.15 -5.94
N ILE A 142 8.53 11.11 -5.62
CA ILE A 142 8.28 12.53 -5.87
C ILE A 142 9.10 12.96 -7.09
N ALA A 143 8.44 13.54 -8.09
CA ALA A 143 9.14 14.06 -9.26
C ALA A 143 9.88 15.37 -8.92
N ARG A 144 10.99 15.65 -9.60
CA ARG A 144 11.80 16.84 -9.33
C ARG A 144 11.02 18.16 -9.38
N LYS A 145 10.05 18.24 -10.30
CA LYS A 145 9.15 19.39 -10.47
C LYS A 145 8.17 19.59 -9.30
N ASP A 146 7.91 18.54 -8.54
CA ASP A 146 6.93 18.52 -7.45
C ASP A 146 7.61 18.63 -6.07
N LEU A 147 8.96 18.64 -6.01
CA LEU A 147 9.71 18.76 -4.75
C LEU A 147 9.41 20.05 -4.00
N ASP A 148 9.35 21.19 -4.68
CA ASP A 148 9.05 22.48 -4.04
C ASP A 148 7.61 22.54 -3.53
N LYS A 149 6.69 21.89 -4.25
CA LYS A 149 5.29 21.76 -3.83
C LYS A 149 5.18 20.93 -2.55
N GLU A 150 5.87 19.79 -2.50
CA GLU A 150 5.89 18.94 -1.31
C GLU A 150 6.57 19.63 -0.12
N ALA A 151 7.67 20.35 -0.36
CA ALA A 151 8.34 21.14 0.68
C ALA A 151 7.41 22.24 1.23
N THR A 152 6.64 22.89 0.37
CA THR A 152 5.64 23.89 0.79
C THR A 152 4.55 23.24 1.63
N ALA A 153 3.99 22.11 1.19
CA ALA A 153 2.97 21.37 1.96
C ALA A 153 3.49 20.91 3.34
N PHE A 154 4.75 20.48 3.42
CA PHE A 154 5.41 20.15 4.69
C PHE A 154 5.46 21.36 5.62
N LEU A 155 5.86 22.53 5.11
CA LEU A 155 5.92 23.76 5.91
C LEU A 155 4.52 24.22 6.33
N GLU A 156 3.54 24.18 5.43
CA GLU A 156 2.14 24.51 5.77
C GLU A 156 1.62 23.65 6.93
N LYS A 157 1.98 22.36 6.96
CA LYS A 157 1.53 21.42 7.98
C LYS A 157 2.26 21.57 9.32
N TYR A 158 3.59 21.72 9.29
CA TYR A 158 4.41 21.61 10.49
C TYR A 158 5.02 22.93 10.98
N TYR A 159 5.21 23.90 10.08
CA TYR A 159 5.93 25.14 10.39
C TYR A 159 5.58 26.29 9.41
N PRO A 160 4.34 26.82 9.47
CA PRO A 160 3.83 27.78 8.50
C PRO A 160 4.52 29.15 8.61
N GLU A 161 5.14 29.48 9.75
CA GLU A 161 5.84 30.78 9.92
C GLU A 161 6.99 30.95 8.92
N ALA A 162 7.65 29.85 8.53
CA ALA A 162 8.73 29.88 7.54
C ALA A 162 8.27 30.20 6.11
N LEU A 163 6.96 30.16 5.83
CA LEU A 163 6.40 30.59 4.55
C LEU A 163 6.16 32.11 4.51
N ALA A 164 5.90 32.73 5.66
CA ALA A 164 5.67 34.16 5.77
C ALA A 164 6.99 34.93 5.81
N GLU A 165 7.95 34.46 6.59
CA GLU A 165 9.26 35.11 6.73
C GLU A 165 10.41 34.10 6.55
N PRO A 166 11.45 34.47 5.78
CA PRO A 166 12.62 33.61 5.61
C PRO A 166 13.32 33.36 6.95
N MET A 167 13.16 32.16 7.48
CA MET A 167 13.76 31.76 8.75
C MET A 167 14.35 30.36 8.68
N ARG A 168 15.26 30.07 9.62
CA ARG A 168 15.83 28.73 9.75
C ARG A 168 14.77 27.77 10.28
N VAL A 169 14.46 26.74 9.52
CA VAL A 169 13.50 25.70 9.92
C VAL A 169 14.13 24.77 10.97
N PRO A 170 13.57 24.67 12.19
CA PRO A 170 14.08 23.79 13.24
C PRO A 170 13.63 22.33 13.01
N ILE A 171 14.30 21.64 12.09
CA ILE A 171 13.94 20.26 11.67
C ILE A 171 13.96 19.27 12.84
N GLU A 172 14.87 19.43 13.80
CA GLU A 172 14.98 18.52 14.96
C GLU A 172 13.77 18.63 15.90
N ASP A 173 13.28 19.85 16.12
CA ASP A 173 12.15 20.10 17.00
C ASP A 173 10.87 19.62 16.33
N ILE A 174 10.72 19.87 15.02
CA ILE A 174 9.62 19.29 14.23
C ILE A 174 9.64 17.76 14.30
N ALA A 175 10.81 17.14 14.15
CA ALA A 175 10.95 15.69 14.21
C ALA A 175 10.55 15.11 15.58
N LYS A 176 10.96 15.74 16.69
CA LYS A 176 10.66 15.25 18.05
C LYS A 176 9.24 15.58 18.50
N GLU A 177 8.80 16.81 18.28
CA GLU A 177 7.56 17.35 18.87
C GLU A 177 6.34 17.10 18.00
N LYS A 178 6.49 17.17 16.67
CA LYS A 178 5.37 17.04 15.72
C LYS A 178 5.28 15.66 15.09
N LEU A 179 6.41 15.05 14.78
CA LEU A 179 6.49 13.71 14.17
C LEU A 179 6.74 12.60 15.22
N HIS A 180 6.93 12.97 16.49
CA HIS A 180 7.18 12.04 17.60
C HIS A 180 8.35 11.06 17.35
N LEU A 181 9.35 11.49 16.57
CA LEU A 181 10.54 10.70 16.26
C LEU A 181 11.59 10.85 17.36
N ASN A 182 12.19 9.71 17.74
CA ASN A 182 13.36 9.72 18.62
C ASN A 182 14.63 10.00 17.81
N VAL A 183 15.05 11.27 17.77
CA VAL A 183 16.25 11.70 17.04
C VAL A 183 17.50 11.41 17.87
N VAL A 184 18.32 10.47 17.40
CA VAL A 184 19.56 10.03 18.04
C VAL A 184 20.76 10.52 17.22
N GLN A 185 21.54 11.45 17.76
CA GLN A 185 22.68 12.05 17.07
C GLN A 185 24.02 11.70 17.73
N GLY A 186 25.12 11.81 16.97
CA GLY A 186 26.48 11.62 17.47
C GLY A 186 26.96 10.16 17.54
N TYR A 187 26.24 9.24 16.89
CA TYR A 187 26.58 7.82 16.86
C TYR A 187 27.02 7.37 15.48
N ARG A 188 28.00 6.47 15.43
CA ARG A 188 28.53 5.95 14.17
C ARG A 188 27.73 4.73 13.74
N ILE A 189 27.30 4.72 12.48
CA ILE A 189 26.60 3.59 11.86
C ILE A 189 27.59 2.48 11.53
N THR A 190 28.78 2.84 11.02
CA THR A 190 29.90 1.92 10.71
C THR A 190 31.19 2.37 11.39
N ASP A 191 32.03 1.39 11.72
CA ASP A 191 33.32 1.62 12.39
C ASP A 191 34.36 2.27 11.46
N ASP A 192 34.23 2.01 10.15
CA ASP A 192 35.24 2.34 9.13
C ASP A 192 35.07 3.74 8.51
N PHE A 193 34.17 4.58 9.01
CA PHE A 193 33.88 5.93 8.47
C PHE A 193 33.39 5.97 7.02
N CYS A 194 33.13 4.83 6.38
CA CYS A 194 32.71 4.76 4.98
C CYS A 194 31.30 5.32 4.72
N ILE A 195 30.50 5.54 5.76
CA ILE A 195 29.10 5.99 5.64
C ILE A 195 28.94 7.35 6.32
N PHE A 196 28.76 8.38 5.50
CA PHE A 196 28.40 9.74 5.92
C PHE A 196 26.99 10.07 5.41
N GLY A 197 26.20 10.76 6.25
CA GLY A 197 24.90 11.31 5.84
C GLY A 197 23.77 10.30 5.64
N GLN A 198 23.91 9.06 6.13
CA GLN A 198 22.83 8.08 6.06
C GLN A 198 21.87 8.24 7.25
N ILE A 199 20.58 8.43 6.94
CA ILE A 199 19.49 8.36 7.91
C ILE A 199 19.02 6.90 7.97
N CYS A 200 18.93 6.32 9.16
CA CYS A 200 18.48 4.95 9.38
C CYS A 200 17.21 4.95 10.22
N PHE A 201 16.13 4.38 9.67
CA PHE A 201 14.90 4.11 10.40
C PHE A 201 14.89 2.63 10.78
N SER A 202 14.59 2.32 12.05
CA SER A 202 14.52 0.94 12.53
C SER A 202 13.37 0.79 13.51
N PRO A 203 12.57 -0.29 13.39
CA PRO A 203 11.43 -0.55 14.25
C PRO A 203 11.79 -1.00 15.68
N GLY A 204 13.06 -0.87 16.13
CA GLY A 204 13.35 -1.01 17.57
C GLY A 204 14.76 -1.38 18.00
N LYS A 205 15.68 -1.78 17.09
CA LYS A 205 17.07 -2.09 17.48
C LYS A 205 18.07 -1.69 16.41
N VAL A 206 18.62 -0.48 16.55
CA VAL A 206 19.80 -0.05 15.79
C VAL A 206 21.06 -0.38 16.58
N LYS A 207 22.00 -1.10 15.97
CA LYS A 207 23.37 -1.21 16.50
C LYS A 207 24.13 0.02 16.02
N TYR A 208 24.74 0.73 16.94
CA TYR A 208 25.60 1.87 16.65
C TYR A 208 26.88 1.76 17.47
N THR A 209 27.96 2.34 16.97
CA THR A 209 29.26 2.36 17.67
C THR A 209 29.52 3.76 18.24
N ILE A 210 29.98 3.80 19.49
CA ILE A 210 30.36 5.04 20.20
C ILE A 210 31.88 5.18 20.12
N SER A 211 32.40 6.35 19.72
CA SER A 211 33.85 6.55 19.55
C SER A 211 34.62 6.80 20.85
N SER A 212 33.96 6.91 22.00
CA SER A 212 34.59 7.39 23.24
C SER A 212 35.16 6.32 24.17
N LYS A 213 35.10 5.03 23.79
CA LYS A 213 35.89 3.92 24.35
C LYS A 213 35.49 2.65 23.62
N LEU A 214 36.47 1.79 23.38
CA LEU A 214 36.34 0.46 22.80
C LEU A 214 35.44 -0.46 23.68
N GLN A 215 34.15 -0.15 23.81
CA GLN A 215 33.18 -0.92 24.58
C GLN A 215 31.88 -1.04 23.80
N ARG A 216 31.65 -2.24 23.26
CA ARG A 216 30.38 -2.64 22.66
C ARG A 216 29.28 -2.60 23.72
N ARG A 217 28.39 -1.61 23.66
CA ARG A 217 27.15 -1.63 24.43
C ARG A 217 25.97 -1.79 23.50
N LYS A 218 25.30 -2.95 23.58
CA LYS A 218 23.93 -3.09 23.06
C LYS A 218 23.00 -2.41 24.06
N LYS A 219 22.50 -1.22 23.75
CA LYS A 219 21.40 -0.65 24.52
C LYS A 219 20.08 -1.05 23.84
N LYS A 220 19.23 -1.75 24.59
CA LYS A 220 17.81 -1.89 24.26
C LYS A 220 17.22 -0.51 24.57
N PHE A 221 16.69 0.17 23.56
CA PHE A 221 15.85 1.34 23.84
C PHE A 221 14.61 0.84 24.56
N PRO A 222 14.08 1.59 25.56
CA PRO A 222 12.80 1.22 26.17
C PRO A 222 11.77 1.13 25.04
N GLU A 223 10.98 0.06 25.09
CA GLU A 223 9.79 -0.06 24.24
C GLU A 223 8.97 1.22 24.47
N ALA A 224 8.66 1.93 23.39
CA ALA A 224 7.69 3.00 23.44
C ALA A 224 6.39 2.33 23.91
N GLN A 225 5.99 2.62 25.15
CA GLN A 225 4.64 2.33 25.60
C GLN A 225 3.75 3.32 24.86
N TYR A 226 3.19 2.86 23.75
CA TYR A 226 2.01 3.48 23.14
C TYR A 226 0.76 2.98 23.87
#